data_AF-A0A6D2IA92-F1
#
_entry.id   AF-A0A6D2IA92-F1
#
_cell.length_a   1.000
_cell.length_b   1.000
_cell.length_c   1.000
_cell.angle_alpha   90.00
_cell.angle_beta   90.00
_cell.angle_gamma   90.00
#
_symmetry.space_group_name_H-M   'P 1'
#
loop_
_entity.id
_entity.type
_entity.pdbx_description
1 polymer ?
#
loop_
_entity_poly.entity_id
_entity_poly.type
_entity_poly.pdbx_seq_one_letter_code
_entity_poly.pdbx_strand_id
1 'polypeptide(L)'
;MVPTLRIVLKQEKKNYVLEKKLPEKPKTNAQHAERNAWEKHSNDTVDVCCFMLATMNSDLQKQYENVDSPIDMITSLKGMFQEQARTERYQTVKTLIECKLPKNSPVSPHVIKMMGYIDNLAKLDCPISQELATDLILQSLPSSFDQFVMNYNMNT
;
A
#
# COMPACT_ATOMS: atom_id res chain seq x y z
N MET A 1 8.11 -0.80 0.83
CA MET A 1 9.50 -1.28 1.03
C MET A 1 9.43 -2.46 1.98
N VAL A 2 9.96 -3.62 1.57
CA VAL A 2 9.99 -4.82 2.41
C VAL A 2 10.67 -4.48 3.75
N PRO A 3 10.11 -4.86 4.91
CA PRO A 3 10.71 -4.58 6.22
C PRO A 3 12.20 -4.96 6.31
N THR A 4 12.58 -6.04 5.63
CA THR A 4 13.95 -6.56 5.52
C THR A 4 14.93 -5.57 4.88
N LEU A 5 14.54 -4.86 3.81
CA LEU A 5 15.46 -3.94 3.13
C LEU A 5 15.85 -2.77 4.05
N ARG A 6 14.90 -2.20 4.78
CA ARG A 6 15.18 -1.09 5.70
C ARG A 6 16.12 -1.52 6.83
N ILE A 7 16.06 -2.78 7.28
CA ILE A 7 16.97 -3.32 8.29
C ILE A 7 18.40 -3.38 7.73
N VAL A 8 18.57 -3.94 6.53
CA VAL A 8 19.90 -4.03 5.86
C VAL A 8 20.48 -2.64 5.64
N LEU A 9 19.71 -1.69 5.10
CA LEU A 9 20.20 -0.33 4.83
C LEU A 9 20.58 0.44 6.11
N LYS A 10 19.91 0.16 7.23
CA LYS A 10 20.28 0.72 8.54
C LYS A 10 21.59 0.12 9.04
N GLN A 11 21.75 -1.20 8.95
CA GLN A 11 22.97 -1.90 9.34
C GLN A 11 24.19 -1.40 8.55
N GLU A 12 24.02 -1.22 7.24
CA GLU A 12 25.07 -0.73 6.33
C GLU A 12 25.29 0.79 6.41
N LYS A 13 24.49 1.52 7.20
CA LYS A 13 24.52 2.99 7.31
C LYS A 13 24.27 3.72 5.98
N LYS A 14 23.49 3.10 5.07
CA LYS A 14 23.18 3.59 3.71
C LYS A 14 21.75 4.12 3.55
N ASN A 15 20.92 4.08 4.60
CA ASN A 15 19.52 4.53 4.52
C ASN A 15 19.35 6.00 4.05
N TYR A 16 20.36 6.84 4.26
CA TYR A 16 20.32 8.25 3.86
C TYR A 16 20.17 8.47 2.35
N VAL A 17 20.59 7.51 1.53
CA VAL A 17 20.52 7.55 0.06
C VAL A 17 19.07 7.56 -0.44
N LEU A 18 18.13 7.04 0.35
CA LEU A 18 16.71 7.05 0.01
C LEU A 18 16.05 8.44 0.14
N GLU A 19 16.77 9.42 0.71
CA GLU A 19 16.25 10.76 1.01
C GLU A 19 17.16 11.86 0.44
N LYS A 20 18.47 11.63 0.40
CA LYS A 20 19.45 12.60 -0.08
C LYS A 20 19.87 12.25 -1.51
N LYS A 21 19.64 13.19 -2.44
CA LYS A 21 20.11 13.05 -3.81
C LYS A 21 21.64 13.06 -3.86
N LEU A 22 22.20 12.31 -4.79
CA LEU A 22 23.61 12.38 -5.12
C LEU A 22 23.95 13.81 -5.57
N PRO A 23 24.91 14.51 -4.92
CA PRO A 23 25.29 15.85 -5.33
C PRO A 23 26.01 15.84 -6.68
N GLU A 24 26.11 17.02 -7.30
CA GLU A 24 26.86 17.18 -8.54
C GLU A 24 28.31 16.72 -8.36
N LYS A 25 28.86 16.12 -9.43
CA LYS A 25 30.22 15.62 -9.43
C LYS A 25 31.20 16.76 -9.14
N PRO A 26 32.08 16.65 -8.12
CA PRO A 26 33.06 17.67 -7.82
C PRO A 26 33.99 17.94 -9.01
N LYS A 27 34.42 19.19 -9.17
CA LYS A 27 35.42 19.57 -10.17
C LYS A 27 36.76 18.89 -9.90
N THR A 28 37.61 18.75 -10.91
CA THR A 28 38.93 18.10 -10.78
C THR A 28 39.84 18.78 -9.75
N ASN A 29 39.64 20.07 -9.49
CA ASN A 29 40.37 20.86 -8.48
C ASN A 29 39.69 20.92 -7.10
N ALA A 30 38.59 20.20 -6.90
CA ALA A 30 37.88 20.12 -5.62
C ALA A 30 38.77 19.51 -4.52
N GLN A 31 38.44 19.80 -3.26
CA GLN A 31 39.19 19.26 -2.14
C GLN A 31 39.12 17.73 -2.12
N HIS A 32 40.17 17.08 -1.62
CA HIS A 32 40.19 15.62 -1.53
C HIS A 32 39.03 15.07 -0.69
N ALA A 33 38.69 15.75 0.41
CA ALA A 33 37.53 15.40 1.24
C ALA A 33 36.20 15.45 0.48
N GLU A 34 35.99 16.45 -0.37
CA GLU A 34 34.78 16.60 -1.19
C GLU A 34 34.66 15.46 -2.22
N ARG A 35 35.78 15.11 -2.89
CA ARG A 35 35.82 14.00 -3.84
C ARG A 35 35.53 12.65 -3.16
N ASN A 36 36.15 12.40 -2.01
CA ASN A 36 35.94 11.15 -1.26
C ASN A 36 34.49 11.04 -0.75
N ALA A 37 33.90 12.16 -0.29
CA ALA A 37 32.51 12.17 0.14
C ALA A 37 31.53 11.89 -1.01
N TRP A 38 31.78 12.47 -2.19
CA TRP A 38 31.00 12.20 -3.39
C TRP A 38 31.13 10.75 -3.86
N GLU A 39 32.36 10.22 -3.92
CA GLU A 39 32.61 8.84 -4.34
C GLU A 39 31.94 7.84 -3.39
N LYS A 40 32.03 8.08 -2.08
CA LYS A 40 31.31 7.28 -1.09
C LYS A 40 29.79 7.28 -1.35
N HIS A 41 29.20 8.45 -1.56
CA HIS A 41 27.76 8.55 -1.84
C HIS A 41 27.39 7.87 -3.17
N SER A 42 28.22 8.01 -4.20
CA SER A 42 28.03 7.32 -5.48
C SER A 42 28.03 5.79 -5.29
N ASN A 43 28.99 5.25 -4.54
CA ASN A 43 29.08 3.82 -4.26
C ASN A 43 27.90 3.34 -3.41
N ASP A 44 27.54 4.09 -2.36
CA ASP A 44 26.37 3.79 -1.53
C ASP A 44 25.07 3.81 -2.37
N THR A 45 24.99 4.67 -3.41
CA THR A 45 23.85 4.74 -4.33
C THR A 45 23.71 3.48 -5.17
N VAL A 46 24.83 3.02 -5.76
CA VAL A 46 24.88 1.78 -6.55
C VAL A 46 24.49 0.58 -5.67
N ASP A 47 25.05 0.47 -4.47
CA ASP A 47 24.74 -0.62 -3.55
C ASP A 47 23.24 -0.65 -3.19
N VAL A 48 22.64 0.53 -2.93
CA VAL A 48 21.22 0.63 -2.60
C VAL A 48 20.35 0.25 -3.80
N CYS A 49 20.69 0.68 -5.03
CA CYS A 49 20.01 0.23 -6.24
C CYS A 49 20.05 -1.30 -6.36
N CYS A 50 21.22 -1.92 -6.18
CA CYS A 50 21.38 -3.37 -6.22
C CYS A 50 20.53 -4.07 -5.14
N PHE A 51 20.54 -3.58 -3.90
CA PHE A 51 19.71 -4.15 -2.84
C PHE A 51 18.22 -3.99 -3.12
N MET A 52 17.79 -2.84 -3.65
CA MET A 52 16.40 -2.63 -4.04
C MET A 52 15.99 -3.64 -5.10
N LEU A 53 16.73 -3.75 -6.20
CA LEU A 53 16.48 -4.71 -7.27
C LEU A 53 16.47 -6.15 -6.75
N ALA A 54 17.45 -6.55 -5.93
CA ALA A 54 17.52 -7.89 -5.37
C ALA A 54 16.29 -8.29 -4.52
N THR A 55 15.60 -7.32 -3.92
CA THR A 55 14.39 -7.56 -3.12
C THR A 55 13.08 -7.47 -3.91
N MET A 56 13.14 -7.06 -5.17
CA MET A 56 11.98 -6.96 -6.07
C MET A 56 11.68 -8.32 -6.73
N ASN A 57 10.45 -8.49 -7.21
CA ASN A 57 10.11 -9.59 -8.11
C ASN A 57 10.67 -9.35 -9.52
N SER A 58 10.60 -10.36 -10.40
CA SER A 58 11.19 -10.31 -11.75
C SER A 58 10.69 -9.17 -12.62
N ASP A 59 9.42 -8.78 -12.47
CA ASP A 59 8.81 -7.76 -13.32
C ASP A 59 9.26 -6.36 -12.91
N LEU A 60 9.26 -6.10 -11.60
CA LEU A 60 9.79 -4.85 -11.04
C LEU A 60 11.30 -4.74 -11.25
N GLN A 61 12.05 -5.84 -11.14
CA GLN A 61 13.49 -5.85 -11.46
C GLN A 61 13.75 -5.36 -12.88
N LYS A 62 13.07 -5.95 -13.89
CA LYS A 62 13.20 -5.53 -15.30
C LYS A 62 12.80 -4.07 -15.51
N GLN A 63 11.74 -3.63 -14.82
CA GLN A 63 11.25 -2.25 -14.94
C GLN A 63 12.28 -1.22 -14.44
N TYR A 64 13.04 -1.56 -13.41
CA TYR A 64 13.95 -0.62 -12.74
C TYR A 64 15.45 -0.92 -12.95
N GLU A 65 15.82 -1.92 -13.76
CA GLU A 65 17.23 -2.35 -13.94
C GLU A 65 18.16 -1.22 -14.44
N ASN A 66 17.61 -0.24 -15.16
CA ASN A 66 18.33 0.90 -15.72
C ASN A 66 18.08 2.21 -14.96
N VAL A 67 17.52 2.14 -13.75
CA VAL A 67 17.26 3.33 -12.92
C VAL A 67 18.37 3.50 -11.89
N ASP A 68 19.17 4.56 -12.05
CA ASP A 68 20.36 4.82 -11.22
C ASP A 68 20.06 5.59 -9.92
N SER A 69 18.77 5.83 -9.62
CA SER A 69 18.32 6.65 -8.51
C SER A 69 17.41 5.85 -7.58
N PRO A 70 17.88 5.44 -6.39
CA PRO A 70 17.07 4.79 -5.37
C PRO A 70 15.84 5.61 -4.98
N ILE A 71 15.97 6.94 -5.03
CA ILE A 71 14.87 7.89 -4.74
C ILE A 71 13.77 7.77 -5.78
N ASP A 72 14.12 7.69 -7.06
CA ASP A 72 13.15 7.58 -8.14
C ASP A 72 12.48 6.20 -8.11
N MET A 73 13.25 5.13 -7.87
CA MET A 73 12.70 3.79 -7.65
C MET A 73 11.70 3.77 -6.49
N ILE A 74 12.07 4.26 -5.30
CA ILE A 74 11.18 4.20 -4.13
C ILE A 74 9.95 5.10 -4.30
N THR A 75 10.09 6.23 -4.97
CA THR A 75 8.97 7.14 -5.25
C THR A 75 7.99 6.50 -6.23
N SER A 76 8.51 5.91 -7.31
CA SER A 76 7.69 5.21 -8.30
C SER A 76 6.97 4.01 -7.68
N LEU A 77 7.68 3.18 -6.92
CA LEU A 77 7.07 2.05 -6.19
C LEU A 77 5.97 2.51 -5.23
N LYS A 78 6.22 3.56 -4.44
CA LYS A 78 5.19 4.12 -3.53
C LYS A 78 3.94 4.55 -4.29
N GLY A 79 4.12 5.26 -5.41
CA GLY A 79 3.01 5.67 -6.26
C GLY A 79 2.21 4.47 -6.79
N MET A 80 2.90 3.46 -7.31
CA MET A 80 2.28 2.24 -7.83
C MET A 80 1.45 1.51 -6.76
N PHE A 81 2.01 1.28 -5.57
CA PHE A 81 1.29 0.61 -4.49
C PHE A 81 0.12 1.46 -3.96
N GLN A 82 0.25 2.78 -3.93
CA GLN A 82 -0.84 3.68 -3.56
C GLN A 82 -1.99 3.63 -4.58
N GLU A 83 -1.67 3.59 -5.87
CA GLU A 83 -2.66 3.46 -6.94
C GLU A 83 -3.37 2.10 -6.91
N GLN A 84 -2.61 1.02 -6.68
CA GLN A 84 -3.16 -0.32 -6.47
C GLN A 84 -4.11 -0.35 -5.27
N ALA A 85 -3.68 0.16 -4.11
CA ALA A 85 -4.52 0.24 -2.91
C ALA A 85 -5.78 1.07 -3.15
N ARG A 86 -5.68 2.20 -3.88
CA ARG A 86 -6.84 3.01 -4.26
C ARG A 86 -7.82 2.23 -5.14
N THR A 87 -7.29 1.51 -6.13
CA THR A 87 -8.11 0.71 -7.07
C THR A 87 -8.79 -0.44 -6.35
N GLU A 88 -8.07 -1.17 -5.50
CA GLU A 88 -8.62 -2.26 -4.70
C GLU A 88 -9.69 -1.76 -3.73
N ARG A 89 -9.45 -0.63 -3.06
CA ARG A 89 -10.42 0.00 -2.16
C ARG A 89 -11.69 0.38 -2.91
N TYR A 90 -11.56 1.02 -4.08
CA TYR A 90 -12.72 1.35 -4.91
C TYR A 90 -13.52 0.12 -5.31
N GLN A 91 -12.86 -0.95 -5.78
CA GLN A 91 -13.52 -2.18 -6.18
C GLN A 91 -14.19 -2.88 -4.98
N THR A 92 -13.54 -2.85 -3.81
CA THR A 92 -14.10 -3.42 -2.57
C THR A 92 -15.34 -2.65 -2.12
N VAL A 93 -15.29 -1.32 -2.09
CA VAL A 93 -16.45 -0.47 -1.76
C VAL A 93 -17.60 -0.71 -2.73
N LYS A 94 -17.31 -0.74 -4.04
CA LYS A 94 -18.30 -1.02 -5.07
C LYS A 94 -18.99 -2.36 -4.81
N THR A 95 -18.20 -3.41 -4.62
CA THR A 95 -18.72 -4.77 -4.37
C THR A 95 -19.51 -4.84 -3.07
N LEU A 96 -19.09 -4.14 -2.02
CA LEU A 96 -19.80 -4.06 -0.74
C LEU A 96 -21.19 -3.42 -0.89
N ILE A 97 -21.27 -2.28 -1.58
CA ILE A 97 -22.54 -1.57 -1.79
C ILE A 97 -23.50 -2.38 -2.68
N GLU A 98 -22.97 -3.03 -3.72
CA GLU A 98 -23.73 -3.87 -4.65
C GLU A 98 -24.10 -5.25 -4.05
N CYS A 99 -23.51 -5.64 -2.92
CA CYS A 99 -23.76 -6.94 -2.29
C CYS A 99 -25.15 -6.97 -1.65
N LYS A 100 -26.15 -7.50 -2.38
CA LYS A 100 -27.52 -7.72 -1.88
C LYS A 100 -27.78 -9.19 -1.61
N LEU A 101 -28.49 -9.49 -0.52
CA LEU A 101 -28.92 -10.85 -0.19
C LEU A 101 -30.02 -11.30 -1.18
N PRO A 102 -29.82 -12.37 -1.96
CA PRO A 102 -30.86 -12.88 -2.84
C PRO A 102 -32.05 -13.41 -2.04
N LYS A 103 -33.26 -13.33 -2.61
CA LYS A 103 -34.47 -13.89 -2.00
C LYS A 103 -34.26 -15.38 -1.68
N ASN A 104 -34.73 -15.81 -0.51
CA ASN A 104 -34.63 -17.19 0.00
C ASN A 104 -33.19 -17.69 0.28
N SER A 105 -32.18 -16.82 0.28
CA SER A 105 -30.82 -17.18 0.68
C SER A 105 -30.62 -17.04 2.20
N PRO A 106 -29.72 -17.83 2.81
CA PRO A 106 -29.42 -17.71 4.24
C PRO A 106 -28.68 -16.41 4.56
N VAL A 107 -29.11 -15.73 5.64
CA VAL A 107 -28.53 -14.45 6.07
C VAL A 107 -27.09 -14.61 6.60
N SER A 108 -26.80 -15.68 7.33
CA SER A 108 -25.50 -15.86 8.00
C SER A 108 -24.31 -15.86 7.01
N PRO A 109 -24.29 -16.66 5.93
CA PRO A 109 -23.21 -16.62 4.94
C PRO A 109 -23.08 -15.27 4.25
N HIS A 110 -24.19 -14.55 4.06
CA HIS A 110 -24.19 -13.22 3.47
C HIS A 110 -23.53 -12.19 4.38
N VAL A 111 -23.85 -12.19 5.68
CA VAL A 111 -23.20 -11.32 6.67
C VAL A 111 -21.70 -11.60 6.75
N ILE A 112 -21.28 -12.87 6.77
CA ILE A 112 -19.86 -13.26 6.76
C ILE A 112 -19.15 -12.70 5.50
N LYS A 113 -19.80 -12.79 4.34
CA LYS A 113 -19.27 -12.22 3.09
C LYS A 113 -19.09 -10.70 3.19
N MET A 114 -20.08 -9.98 3.73
CA MET A 114 -19.99 -8.53 3.92
C MET A 114 -18.91 -8.12 4.92
N MET A 115 -18.77 -8.87 6.02
CA MET A 115 -17.67 -8.68 6.98
C MET A 115 -16.31 -8.83 6.29
N GLY A 116 -16.16 -9.81 5.39
CA GLY A 116 -14.93 -9.97 4.61
C GLY A 116 -14.56 -8.74 3.77
N TYR A 117 -15.55 -8.03 3.21
CA TYR A 117 -15.29 -6.76 2.51
C TYR A 117 -14.91 -5.63 3.47
N ILE A 118 -15.59 -5.54 4.62
CA ILE A 118 -15.28 -4.54 5.66
C ILE A 118 -13.86 -4.72 6.21
N ASP A 119 -13.47 -5.97 6.48
CA ASP A 119 -12.11 -6.32 6.92
C ASP A 119 -11.07 -6.00 5.85
N ASN A 120 -11.40 -6.20 4.56
CA ASN A 120 -10.50 -5.83 3.48
C ASN A 120 -10.30 -4.31 3.41
N LEU A 121 -11.35 -3.52 3.63
CA LEU A 121 -11.24 -2.05 3.68
C LEU A 121 -10.39 -1.59 4.88
N ALA A 122 -10.49 -2.25 6.03
CA ALA A 122 -9.62 -1.97 7.17
C ALA A 122 -8.13 -2.23 6.86
N LYS A 123 -7.80 -3.29 6.10
CA LYS A 123 -6.43 -3.56 5.63
C LYS A 123 -5.90 -2.53 4.63
N LEU A 124 -6.79 -1.82 3.95
CA LEU A 124 -6.49 -0.75 3.00
C LEU A 124 -6.54 0.65 3.65
N ASP A 125 -6.33 0.72 4.96
CA ASP A 125 -6.36 1.95 5.77
C ASP A 125 -7.67 2.74 5.67
N CYS A 126 -8.79 2.05 5.40
CA CYS A 126 -10.13 2.64 5.27
C CYS A 126 -11.16 1.91 6.16
N PRO A 127 -10.99 1.90 7.49
CA PRO A 127 -11.89 1.20 8.40
C PRO A 127 -13.31 1.78 8.33
N ILE A 128 -14.31 0.90 8.33
CA ILE A 128 -15.72 1.26 8.45
C ILE A 128 -16.11 1.20 9.93
N SER A 129 -16.81 2.22 10.44
CA SER A 129 -17.32 2.20 11.82
C SER A 129 -18.32 1.06 12.01
N GLN A 130 -18.43 0.54 13.24
CA GLN A 130 -19.38 -0.53 13.52
C GLN A 130 -20.83 -0.15 13.20
N GLU A 131 -21.19 1.11 13.43
CA GLU A 131 -22.50 1.68 13.09
C GLU A 131 -22.74 1.61 11.57
N LEU A 132 -21.83 2.17 10.77
CA LEU A 132 -21.97 2.14 9.31
C LEU A 132 -21.89 0.73 8.73
N ALA A 133 -21.09 -0.16 9.32
CA ALA A 133 -21.04 -1.57 8.93
C ALA A 133 -22.40 -2.25 9.14
N THR A 134 -23.04 -1.97 10.27
CA THR A 134 -24.40 -2.44 10.56
C THR A 134 -25.40 -1.91 9.55
N ASP A 135 -25.38 -0.60 9.28
CA ASP A 135 -26.29 0.02 8.30
C ASP A 135 -26.14 -0.58 6.91
N LEU A 136 -24.90 -0.81 6.46
CA LEU A 136 -24.62 -1.43 5.16
C LEU A 136 -25.16 -2.87 5.11
N ILE A 137 -25.00 -3.64 6.19
CA ILE A 137 -25.56 -4.99 6.29
C ILE A 137 -27.08 -4.95 6.26
N LEU A 138 -27.74 -4.06 7.02
CA LEU A 138 -29.21 -3.95 7.00
C LEU A 138 -29.73 -3.53 5.62
N GLN A 139 -29.07 -2.57 4.97
CA GLN A 139 -29.39 -2.13 3.60
C GLN A 139 -29.21 -3.21 2.53
N SER A 140 -28.44 -4.26 2.82
CA SER A 140 -28.22 -5.36 1.89
C SER A 140 -29.37 -6.37 1.86
N LEU A 141 -30.22 -6.37 2.88
CA LEU A 141 -31.30 -7.33 3.04
C LEU A 141 -32.45 -7.01 2.08
N PRO A 142 -33.18 -8.03 1.58
CA PRO A 142 -34.36 -7.80 0.76
C PRO A 142 -35.52 -7.29 1.62
N SER A 143 -36.53 -6.69 0.98
CA SER A 143 -37.69 -6.10 1.65
C SER A 143 -38.50 -7.06 2.54
N SER A 144 -38.33 -8.38 2.40
CA SER A 144 -38.88 -9.35 3.35
C SER A 144 -38.36 -9.18 4.77
N PHE A 145 -37.27 -8.42 4.98
CA PHE A 145 -36.69 -8.09 6.28
C PHE A 145 -37.04 -6.66 6.75
N ASP A 146 -37.88 -5.90 6.04
CA ASP A 146 -38.17 -4.49 6.38
C ASP A 146 -38.68 -4.34 7.82
N GLN A 147 -39.56 -5.23 8.28
CA GLN A 147 -40.06 -5.22 9.67
C GLN A 147 -38.94 -5.43 10.69
N PHE A 148 -37.97 -6.31 10.39
CA PHE A 148 -36.81 -6.54 11.24
C PHE A 148 -35.91 -5.31 11.29
N VAL A 149 -35.63 -4.70 10.14
CA VAL A 149 -34.81 -3.48 10.05
C VAL A 149 -35.45 -2.32 10.82
N MET A 150 -36.76 -2.11 10.66
CA MET A 150 -37.50 -1.10 11.42
C MET A 150 -37.41 -1.34 12.93
N ASN A 151 -37.62 -2.58 13.36
CA ASN A 151 -37.52 -2.94 14.78
C ASN A 151 -36.09 -2.73 15.32
N TYR A 152 -35.06 -3.06 14.55
CA TYR A 152 -33.67 -2.83 14.95
C TYR A 152 -33.39 -1.33 15.16
N ASN A 153 -33.73 -0.50 14.18
CA ASN A 153 -33.48 0.95 14.23
C ASN A 153 -34.24 1.68 15.34
N MET A 154 -35.37 1.12 15.81
CA MET A 154 -36.16 1.69 16.92
C MET A 154 -35.64 1.32 18.31
N ASN A 155 -34.81 0.27 18.41
CA ASN A 155 -34.35 -0.30 19.69
C ASN A 155 -32.84 -0.15 19.92
N THR A 156 -32.13 0.52 19.01
CA THR A 156 -30.68 0.79 19.09
C THR A 156 -30.47 2.27 19.38
#